data_AF-A0A1B7W5Y9-F1
#
_entry.id   AF-A0A1B7W5Y9-F1
#
_cell.length_a   1.000
_cell.length_b   1.000
_cell.length_c   1.000
_cell.angle_alpha   90.00
_cell.angle_beta   90.00
_cell.angle_gamma   90.00
#
_symmetry.space_group_name_H-M   'P 1'
#
loop_
_entity.id
_entity.type
_entity.pdbx_description
1 polymer ?
#
loop_
_entity_poly.entity_id
_entity_poly.type
_entity_poly.pdbx_seq_one_letter_code
_entity_poly.pdbx_strand_id
1 'polypeptide(L)'
;MLLSFKTALIPNNRQITAFRKASGVARHAYNWANAQIKDILAAQKEGEKLKLPSAIDLHKKLVAEVKSEHIWYYEVNKNIPQKALADLRQAWDRCFKKTSKQPR
;
A
#
# COMPACT_ATOMS: atom_id res chain seq x y z
N MET A 1 27.26 17.26 -15.71
CA MET A 1 27.61 16.96 -14.30
C MET A 1 26.32 16.97 -13.48
N LEU A 2 25.89 15.85 -12.92
CA LEU A 2 24.71 15.81 -12.03
C LEU A 2 25.15 16.18 -10.61
N LEU A 3 24.82 17.39 -10.16
CA LEU A 3 24.93 17.78 -8.75
C LEU A 3 23.79 17.09 -7.99
N SER A 4 24.14 16.31 -6.96
CA SER A 4 23.16 15.70 -6.07
C SER A 4 23.40 16.18 -4.65
N PHE A 5 22.32 16.58 -3.96
CA PHE A 5 22.34 16.92 -2.55
C PHE A 5 21.93 15.68 -1.76
N LYS A 6 22.79 15.24 -0.84
CA LYS A 6 22.46 14.17 0.11
C LYS A 6 21.99 14.80 1.41
N THR A 7 20.71 14.63 1.71
CA THR A 7 20.12 15.05 2.99
C THR A 7 19.60 13.83 3.72
N ALA A 8 19.72 13.84 5.05
CA ALA A 8 19.23 12.77 5.92
C ALA A 8 18.47 13.39 7.09
N LEU A 9 17.40 12.71 7.53
CA LEU A 9 16.74 13.05 8.78
C LEU A 9 17.58 12.52 9.94
N ILE A 10 17.71 13.30 11.00
CA ILE A 10 18.30 12.88 12.29
C ILE A 10 17.16 12.80 13.31
N PRO A 11 16.38 11.70 13.32
CA PRO A 11 15.21 11.61 14.18
C PRO A 11 15.58 11.32 15.63
N ASN A 12 14.83 11.90 16.56
CA ASN A 12 14.90 11.50 17.97
C ASN A 12 14.13 10.18 18.22
N ASN A 13 14.24 9.64 19.44
CA ASN A 13 13.61 8.37 19.82
C ASN A 13 12.08 8.35 19.60
N ARG A 14 11.39 9.48 19.80
CA ARG A 14 9.94 9.58 19.57
C ARG A 14 9.61 9.47 18.08
N GLN A 15 10.36 10.16 17.23
CA GLN A 15 10.19 10.13 15.78
C GLN A 15 10.55 8.76 15.19
N ILE A 16 11.64 8.13 15.64
CA ILE A 16 12.01 6.77 15.23
C ILE A 16 10.87 5.79 15.55
N THR A 17 10.30 5.89 16.75
CA THR A 17 9.17 5.05 17.17
C THR A 17 7.96 5.28 16.26
N ALA A 18 7.61 6.53 15.97
CA ALA A 18 6.51 6.87 15.07
C ALA A 18 6.74 6.33 13.64
N PHE A 19 7.96 6.45 13.10
CA PHE A 19 8.31 5.94 11.78
C PHE A 19 8.24 4.42 11.69
N ARG A 20 8.65 3.71 12.74
CA ARG A 20 8.53 2.25 12.80
C ARG A 20 7.07 1.81 12.77
N LYS A 21 6.21 2.45 13.58
CA LYS A 21 4.76 2.18 13.57
C LYS A 21 4.14 2.48 12.20
N ALA A 22 4.43 3.65 11.63
CA ALA A 22 3.92 4.05 10.33
C ALA A 22 4.38 3.09 9.21
N SER A 23 5.67 2.74 9.19
CA SER A 23 6.21 1.79 8.20
C SER A 23 5.58 0.41 8.33
N GLY A 24 5.34 -0.06 9.56
CA GLY A 24 4.64 -1.32 9.82
C GLY A 24 3.23 -1.31 9.25
N VAL A 25 2.46 -0.26 9.51
CA VAL A 25 1.09 -0.11 9.00
C VAL A 25 1.05 0.00 7.49
N ALA A 26 1.94 0.79 6.90
CA ALA A 26 2.04 0.93 5.45
C ALA A 26 2.33 -0.41 4.78
N ARG A 27 3.31 -1.17 5.31
CA ARG A 27 3.69 -2.49 4.79
C ARG A 27 2.54 -3.48 4.89
N HIS A 28 1.85 -3.53 6.02
CA HIS A 28 0.71 -4.43 6.19
C HIS A 28 -0.43 -4.08 5.22
N ALA A 29 -0.82 -2.81 5.12
CA ALA A 29 -1.87 -2.36 4.21
C ALA A 29 -1.54 -2.68 2.75
N TYR A 30 -0.29 -2.47 2.34
CA TYR A 30 0.21 -2.81 1.01
C TYR A 30 0.09 -4.32 0.74
N ASN A 31 0.60 -5.14 1.64
CA ASN A 31 0.60 -6.60 1.48
C ASN A 31 -0.81 -7.18 1.45
N TRP A 32 -1.68 -6.71 2.37
CA TRP A 32 -3.08 -7.12 2.43
C TRP A 32 -3.78 -6.83 1.09
N ALA A 33 -3.68 -5.60 0.58
CA ALA A 33 -4.33 -5.26 -0.69
C ALA A 33 -3.68 -5.94 -1.90
N ASN A 34 -2.37 -6.23 -1.85
CA ASN A 34 -1.70 -6.99 -2.91
C ASN A 34 -2.23 -8.42 -2.97
N ALA A 35 -2.49 -9.06 -1.83
CA ALA A 35 -3.14 -10.36 -1.76
C ALA A 35 -4.55 -10.31 -2.38
N GLN A 36 -5.36 -9.33 -2.00
CA GLN A 36 -6.72 -9.14 -2.56
C GLN A 36 -6.71 -9.02 -4.10
N ILE A 37 -5.78 -8.23 -4.66
CA ILE A 37 -5.66 -8.09 -6.11
C ILE A 37 -5.21 -9.41 -6.76
N LYS A 38 -4.27 -10.14 -6.14
CA LYS A 38 -3.83 -11.46 -6.65
C LYS A 38 -4.96 -12.47 -6.66
N ASP A 39 -5.81 -12.49 -5.62
CA ASP A 39 -6.96 -13.38 -5.55
C ASP A 39 -7.98 -13.07 -6.66
N ILE A 40 -8.25 -11.78 -6.91
CA ILE A 40 -9.12 -11.35 -8.03
C ILE A 40 -8.54 -11.80 -9.37
N LEU A 41 -7.23 -11.66 -9.57
CA LEU A 41 -6.57 -12.08 -10.81
C LEU A 41 -6.59 -13.59 -10.97
N ALA A 42 -6.45 -14.36 -9.89
CA ALA A 42 -6.50 -15.82 -9.92
C ALA A 42 -7.91 -16.36 -10.21
N ALA A 43 -8.94 -15.67 -9.73
CA ALA A 43 -10.34 -16.05 -9.95
C ALA A 43 -10.88 -15.59 -11.33
N GLN A 44 -10.14 -14.77 -12.07
CA GLN A 44 -10.59 -14.22 -13.34
C GLN A 44 -10.72 -15.32 -14.41
N LYS A 45 -11.88 -15.40 -15.05
CA LYS A 45 -12.10 -16.27 -16.21
C LYS A 45 -11.61 -15.62 -17.50
N GLU A 46 -11.12 -16.45 -18.41
CA GLU A 46 -10.63 -16.01 -19.72
C GLU A 46 -11.78 -15.33 -20.51
N GLY A 47 -11.52 -14.13 -21.03
CA GLY A 47 -12.51 -13.31 -21.75
C GLY A 47 -13.35 -12.36 -20.88
N GLU A 48 -13.26 -12.42 -19.55
CA GLU A 48 -13.96 -11.46 -18.69
C GLU A 48 -13.17 -10.14 -18.53
N LYS A 49 -13.87 -9.01 -18.56
CA LYS A 49 -13.27 -7.69 -18.33
C LYS A 49 -12.72 -7.61 -16.90
N LEU A 50 -11.39 -7.49 -16.78
CA LEU A 50 -10.72 -7.30 -15.50
C LEU A 50 -11.25 -6.05 -14.78
N LYS A 51 -11.89 -6.25 -13.62
CA LYS A 51 -12.32 -5.17 -12.72
C LYS A 51 -11.47 -5.22 -11.46
N LEU A 52 -10.48 -4.34 -11.38
CA LEU A 52 -9.70 -4.14 -10.17
C LEU A 52 -10.29 -3.01 -9.33
N PRO A 53 -10.29 -3.16 -7.99
CA PRO A 53 -10.73 -2.12 -7.09
C PRO A 53 -9.83 -0.89 -7.22
N SER A 54 -10.41 0.30 -7.05
CA SER A 54 -9.62 1.53 -6.91
C SER A 54 -8.90 1.56 -5.56
N ALA A 55 -7.93 2.47 -5.40
CA ALA A 55 -7.31 2.69 -4.10
C ALA A 55 -8.32 3.12 -3.01
N ILE A 56 -9.39 3.82 -3.41
CA ILE A 56 -10.46 4.24 -2.50
C ILE A 56 -11.30 3.03 -2.07
N ASP A 57 -11.64 2.14 -2.99
CA ASP A 57 -12.40 0.92 -2.69
C ASP A 57 -11.62 0.01 -1.75
N LEU A 58 -10.33 -0.19 -2.02
CA LEU A 58 -9.42 -0.92 -1.14
C LEU A 58 -9.34 -0.27 0.25
N HIS A 59 -9.33 1.06 0.33
CA HIS A 59 -9.27 1.75 1.61
C HIS A 59 -10.54 1.56 2.44
N LYS A 60 -11.72 1.67 1.80
CA LYS A 60 -13.01 1.39 2.47
C LYS A 60 -13.06 -0.03 3.00
N LYS A 61 -12.66 -1.00 2.17
CA LYS A 61 -12.62 -2.42 2.55
C LYS A 61 -11.65 -2.68 3.70
N LEU A 62 -10.44 -2.11 3.62
CA LEU A 62 -9.44 -2.21 4.70
C LEU A 62 -9.97 -1.65 6.02
N VAL A 63 -10.68 -0.51 5.99
CA VAL A 63 -11.26 0.09 7.20
C VAL A 63 -12.35 -0.80 7.80
N ALA A 64 -13.16 -1.44 6.97
CA ALA A 64 -14.24 -2.31 7.40
C ALA A 64 -13.74 -3.65 7.98
N GLU A 65 -12.73 -4.25 7.35
CA GLU A 65 -12.31 -5.63 7.65
C GLU A 65 -11.07 -5.70 8.54
N VAL A 66 -10.10 -4.81 8.35
CA VAL A 66 -8.76 -4.96 8.96
C VAL A 66 -8.56 -4.00 10.13
N LYS A 67 -9.04 -2.77 10.00
CA LYS A 67 -8.66 -1.68 10.92
C LYS A 67 -9.12 -1.92 12.35
N SER A 68 -10.33 -2.46 12.55
CA SER A 68 -10.88 -2.77 13.88
C SER A 68 -10.17 -3.95 14.55
N GLU A 69 -9.77 -4.96 13.77
CA GLU A 69 -9.06 -6.14 14.26
C GLU A 69 -7.61 -5.83 14.68
N HIS A 70 -7.03 -4.78 14.10
CA HIS A 70 -5.63 -4.42 14.27
C HIS A 70 -5.50 -3.05 14.94
N ILE A 71 -5.60 -3.03 16.28
CA ILE A 71 -5.60 -1.79 17.09
C ILE A 71 -4.43 -0.83 16.79
N TRP A 72 -3.28 -1.36 16.35
CA TRP A 72 -2.10 -0.57 16.00
C TRP A 72 -2.29 0.32 14.74
N TYR A 73 -3.35 0.12 13.95
CA TYR A 73 -3.75 1.07 12.90
C TYR A 73 -4.20 2.42 13.45
N TYR A 74 -4.69 2.47 14.69
CA TYR A 74 -5.11 3.72 15.34
C TYR A 74 -3.93 4.50 15.92
N GLU A 75 -2.76 3.88 16.01
CA GLU A 75 -1.53 4.54 16.51
C GLU A 75 -0.85 5.43 15.46
N VAL A 76 -1.35 5.40 14.21
CA VAL A 76 -0.78 6.17 13.10
C VAL A 76 -1.85 6.97 12.38
N ASN A 77 -1.41 7.95 11.60
CA ASN A 77 -2.31 8.76 10.78
C ASN A 77 -3.00 7.91 9.69
N LYS A 78 -4.28 8.18 9.42
CA LYS A 78 -5.08 7.55 8.35
C LYS A 78 -4.39 7.55 6.98
N ASN A 79 -3.58 8.57 6.70
CA ASN A 79 -2.93 8.75 5.41
C ASN A 79 -1.87 7.68 5.15
N ILE A 80 -1.32 7.06 6.20
CA ILE A 80 -0.29 6.01 6.09
C ILE A 80 -0.81 4.82 5.29
N PRO A 81 -1.89 4.11 5.71
CA PRO A 81 -2.45 3.03 4.91
C PRO A 81 -3.06 3.53 3.60
N GLN A 82 -3.69 4.71 3.58
CA GLN A 82 -4.28 5.25 2.35
C GLN A 82 -3.25 5.47 1.23
N LYS A 83 -2.07 6.00 1.58
CA LYS A 83 -0.97 6.21 0.63
C LYS A 83 -0.36 4.88 0.19
N ALA A 84 -0.19 3.93 1.10
CA ALA A 84 0.30 2.59 0.76
C ALA A 84 -0.60 1.88 -0.26
N LEU A 85 -1.92 2.00 -0.11
CA LEU A 85 -2.90 1.46 -1.06
C LEU A 85 -2.84 2.17 -2.43
N ALA A 86 -2.66 3.49 -2.43
CA ALA A 86 -2.48 4.25 -3.67
C ALA A 86 -1.20 3.83 -4.41
N ASP A 87 -0.10 3.64 -3.68
CA ASP A 87 1.19 3.20 -4.24
C ASP A 87 1.10 1.78 -4.80
N LEU A 88 0.39 0.89 -4.12
CA LEU A 88 0.09 -0.44 -4.66
C LEU A 88 -0.70 -0.34 -5.97
N ARG A 89 -1.75 0.49 -6.01
CA ARG A 89 -2.58 0.63 -7.21
C ARG A 89 -1.75 1.15 -8.39
N GLN A 90 -0.89 2.13 -8.15
CA GLN A 90 0.05 2.65 -9.14
C GLN A 90 1.04 1.58 -9.62
N ALA A 91 1.56 0.76 -8.70
CA ALA A 91 2.47 -0.32 -9.05
C ALA A 91 1.81 -1.36 -9.97
N TRP A 92 0.55 -1.71 -9.70
CA TRP A 92 -0.25 -2.57 -10.59
C TRP A 92 -0.54 -1.91 -11.94
N ASP A 93 -0.88 -0.61 -11.99
CA ASP A 93 -1.04 0.10 -13.27
C ASP A 93 0.22 0.05 -14.12
N ARG A 94 1.39 0.22 -13.50
CA ARG A 94 2.69 0.11 -14.19
C ARG A 94 2.96 -1.32 -14.67
N CYS A 95 2.56 -2.32 -13.90
CA CYS A 95 2.64 -3.74 -14.26
C CYS A 95 1.79 -4.04 -15.51
N PHE A 96 0.53 -3.61 -15.54
CA PHE A 96 -0.35 -3.81 -16.71
C PHE A 96 0.13 -3.04 -17.94
N LYS A 97 0.77 -1.88 -17.75
CA LYS A 97 1.45 -1.13 -18.81
C LYS A 97 2.79 -1.76 -19.25
N LYS A 98 3.20 -2.89 -18.65
CA LYS A 98 4.49 -3.58 -18.89
C LYS A 98 5.73 -2.70 -18.66
N THR A 99 5.59 -1.64 -17.86
CA THR A 99 6.68 -0.71 -17.50
C THR A 99 7.42 -1.12 -16.23
N SER A 100 6.90 -2.09 -15.48
CA SER A 100 7.47 -2.61 -14.25
C SER A 100 7.01 -4.05 -14.05
N LYS A 101 7.75 -4.82 -13.24
CA LYS A 101 7.36 -6.18 -12.86
C LYS A 101 6.19 -6.16 -11.88
N GLN A 102 5.59 -7.32 -11.65
CA GLN A 102 4.54 -7.51 -10.67
C GLN A 102 4.95 -6.99 -9.28
N PRO A 103 4.07 -6.23 -8.58
CA PRO A 103 4.33 -5.75 -7.23
C PRO A 103 4.55 -6.89 -6.21
N ARG A 104 5.53 -6.71 -5.31
CA ARG A 104 5.91 -7.69 -4.29
C ARG A 104 5.78 -7.12 -2.90
#